data_AF-A0A7S3IFV1-F1
#
_entry.id   AF-A0A7S3IFV1-F1
#
_cell.length_a   1.000
_cell.length_b   1.000
_cell.length_c   1.000
_cell.angle_alpha   90.00
_cell.angle_beta   90.00
_cell.angle_gamma   90.00
#
_symmetry.space_group_name_H-M   'P 1'
#
loop_
_entity.id
_entity.type
_entity.pdbx_description
1 polymer ?
#
loop_
_entity_poly.entity_id
_entity_poly.type
_entity_poly.pdbx_seq_one_letter_code
_entity_poly.pdbx_strand_id
1 'polypeptide(L)'
;MKIVLALLGATSAVRLTDNQGKLYEYVQVGESKVLENLDNFGGWEPHMHEFPGTVNEYGNYMDSYNREMPERFAEEDTNGHPVDKFTQNLIKNYAVEGIDGKKEKDPKPTGHFYLTKAAGRTVGAEILCTHFNKCGADAEQFLAEHYDDAWNYYDVNKAGQIDAIGSSQFFRHLTISLGWLDIQ
;
A
#
# COMPACT_ATOMS: atom_id res chain seq x y z
N MET A 1 -13.31 -17.74 57.93
CA MET A 1 -13.18 -16.90 56.73
C MET A 1 -11.72 -16.45 56.61
N LYS A 2 -10.97 -17.08 55.70
CA LYS A 2 -9.67 -16.63 55.16
C LYS A 2 -9.52 -17.38 53.83
N ILE A 3 -9.57 -16.62 52.74
CA ILE A 3 -9.61 -17.10 51.36
C ILE A 3 -8.18 -17.41 50.90
N VAL A 4 -8.00 -18.59 50.30
CA VAL A 4 -6.75 -19.07 49.70
C VAL A 4 -6.65 -18.51 48.29
N LEU A 5 -5.51 -17.89 47.97
CA LEU A 5 -5.14 -17.39 46.65
C LEU A 5 -4.60 -18.55 45.81
N ALA A 6 -5.23 -18.88 44.68
CA ALA A 6 -4.73 -19.85 43.72
C ALA A 6 -4.49 -19.17 42.37
N LEU A 7 -3.23 -19.13 41.96
CA LEU A 7 -2.76 -18.69 40.65
C LEU A 7 -2.98 -19.85 39.66
N LEU A 8 -3.89 -19.70 38.69
CA LEU A 8 -4.05 -20.63 37.57
C LEU A 8 -3.76 -19.87 36.27
N GLY A 9 -2.52 -20.00 35.79
CA GLY A 9 -2.16 -19.63 34.43
C GLY A 9 -2.72 -20.67 33.46
N ALA A 10 -3.67 -20.27 32.61
CA ALA A 10 -4.15 -21.09 31.51
C ALA A 10 -3.45 -20.63 30.22
N THR A 11 -2.49 -21.43 29.75
CA THR A 11 -1.93 -21.29 28.40
C THR A 11 -2.83 -22.04 27.43
N SER A 12 -3.60 -21.33 26.60
CA SER A 12 -4.37 -21.93 25.52
C SER A 12 -3.54 -21.85 24.23
N ALA A 13 -2.93 -22.97 23.83
CA ALA A 13 -2.28 -23.10 22.53
C ALA A 13 -3.35 -23.37 21.45
N VAL A 14 -3.53 -22.41 20.51
CA VAL A 14 -4.48 -22.54 19.40
C VAL A 14 -3.78 -23.26 18.24
N ARG A 15 -4.32 -24.42 17.82
CA ARG A 15 -3.88 -25.12 16.59
C ARG A 15 -4.50 -24.46 15.37
N LEU A 16 -3.65 -23.99 14.46
CA LEU A 16 -3.98 -23.10 13.33
C LEU A 16 -4.62 -23.79 12.12
N THR A 17 -4.68 -25.13 12.08
CA THR A 17 -5.12 -25.88 10.89
C THR A 17 -6.62 -26.09 10.81
N ASP A 18 -7.33 -26.13 11.95
CA ASP A 18 -8.70 -26.66 12.00
C ASP A 18 -9.76 -25.56 12.18
N ASN A 19 -9.33 -24.30 12.34
CA ASN A 19 -10.18 -23.15 12.66
C ASN A 19 -9.92 -21.95 11.73
N GLN A 20 -9.64 -22.18 10.45
CA GLN A 20 -9.70 -21.10 9.44
C GLN A 20 -11.07 -20.39 9.55
N GLY A 21 -12.14 -21.18 9.73
CA GLY A 21 -13.48 -20.86 10.27
C GLY A 21 -13.63 -19.66 11.18
N LYS A 22 -12.75 -19.58 12.17
CA LYS A 22 -12.84 -18.60 13.24
C LYS A 22 -11.81 -17.51 13.09
N LEU A 23 -10.75 -17.75 12.31
CA LEU A 23 -9.76 -16.73 11.99
C LEU A 23 -10.38 -15.56 11.22
N TYR A 24 -11.34 -15.78 10.32
CA TYR A 24 -12.02 -14.67 9.63
C TYR A 24 -12.96 -13.83 10.52
N GLU A 25 -13.33 -14.33 11.71
CA GLU A 25 -14.09 -13.56 12.70
C GLU A 25 -13.15 -12.67 13.55
N TYR A 26 -11.88 -13.07 13.71
CA TYR A 26 -10.89 -12.36 14.52
C TYR A 26 -9.83 -11.60 13.71
N VAL A 27 -9.77 -11.80 12.39
CA VAL A 27 -8.88 -11.05 11.49
C VAL A 27 -9.69 -9.91 10.88
N GLN A 28 -9.35 -8.70 11.31
CA GLN A 28 -9.92 -7.46 10.79
C GLN A 28 -9.42 -7.25 9.34
N VAL A 29 -10.26 -7.54 8.34
CA VAL A 29 -9.92 -7.48 6.90
C VAL A 29 -10.16 -6.07 6.30
N GLY A 30 -10.30 -5.04 7.14
CA GLY A 30 -10.57 -3.68 6.71
C GLY A 30 -9.68 -2.67 7.42
N GLU A 31 -8.98 -1.83 6.66
CA GLU A 31 -8.19 -0.69 7.15
C GLU A 31 -9.06 0.48 7.65
N SER A 32 -10.38 0.34 7.63
CA SER A 32 -11.27 1.39 8.11
C SER A 32 -11.22 1.49 9.64
N LYS A 33 -10.50 2.51 10.12
CA LYS A 33 -10.76 3.25 11.36
C LYS A 33 -10.62 2.42 12.64
N VAL A 34 -9.38 2.29 13.13
CA VAL A 34 -9.08 1.36 14.23
C VAL A 34 -9.50 1.88 15.61
N LEU A 35 -9.47 3.19 15.92
CA LEU A 35 -9.80 3.66 17.29
C LEU A 35 -10.45 5.06 17.37
N GLU A 36 -10.16 5.97 16.44
CA GLU A 36 -10.42 7.41 16.60
C GLU A 36 -11.86 7.88 16.30
N ASN A 37 -12.67 7.02 15.67
CA ASN A 37 -14.07 7.33 15.34
C ASN A 37 -15.07 6.65 16.29
N LEU A 38 -14.61 6.06 17.39
CA LEU A 38 -15.48 5.46 18.39
C LEU A 38 -16.03 6.56 19.31
N ASP A 39 -17.32 6.50 19.63
CA ASP A 39 -18.00 7.48 20.52
C ASP A 39 -17.35 7.62 21.91
N ASN A 40 -16.54 6.63 22.31
CA ASN A 40 -15.84 6.57 23.59
C ASN A 40 -14.33 6.79 23.46
N PHE A 41 -13.84 7.34 22.35
CA PHE A 41 -12.42 7.64 22.18
C PHE A 41 -12.03 8.83 23.06
N GLY A 42 -11.43 8.56 24.22
CA GLY A 42 -11.07 9.53 25.27
C GLY A 42 -9.89 10.45 24.95
N GLY A 43 -9.48 10.51 23.68
CA GLY A 43 -8.25 11.16 23.26
C GLY A 43 -7.01 10.39 23.70
N TRP A 44 -5.85 10.97 23.43
CA TRP A 44 -4.58 10.36 23.80
C TRP A 44 -3.97 11.06 25.01
N GLU A 45 -3.55 10.28 26.00
CA GLU A 45 -3.03 10.79 27.26
C GLU A 45 -1.51 11.02 27.23
N PRO A 46 -0.96 11.93 28.06
CA PRO A 46 0.48 12.25 28.09
C PRO A 46 1.42 11.06 28.32
N HIS A 47 0.90 9.97 28.89
CA HIS A 47 1.67 8.76 29.19
C HIS A 47 1.81 7.80 27.99
N MET A 48 1.16 8.09 26.86
CA MET A 48 1.19 7.26 25.64
C MET A 48 2.34 7.65 24.67
N HIS A 49 3.43 8.22 25.20
CA HIS A 49 4.55 8.82 24.48
C HIS A 49 5.63 7.82 24.00
N GLU A 50 5.49 6.54 24.33
CA GLU A 50 6.50 5.50 24.03
C GLU A 50 6.12 4.58 22.86
N PHE A 51 5.01 4.84 22.14
CA PHE A 51 4.60 4.04 20.99
C PHE A 51 5.24 4.51 19.67
N PRO A 52 6.06 3.69 18.99
CA PRO A 52 6.56 3.99 17.65
C PRO A 52 5.55 3.60 16.56
N GLY A 53 5.17 4.57 15.71
CA GLY A 53 4.33 4.43 14.49
C GLY A 53 3.07 5.30 14.57
N THR A 54 2.57 6.00 13.54
CA THR A 54 2.51 5.66 12.10
C THR A 54 2.12 6.86 11.22
N VAL A 55 3.01 7.85 10.99
CA VAL A 55 2.80 8.84 9.89
C VAL A 55 4.08 9.13 9.07
N ASN A 56 5.25 8.67 9.51
CA ASN A 56 6.62 9.10 9.15
C ASN A 56 7.19 10.16 10.11
N GLU A 57 8.50 10.36 10.07
CA GLU A 57 9.34 11.06 11.06
C GLU A 57 8.99 12.54 11.33
N TYR A 58 8.02 13.14 10.62
CA TYR A 58 7.77 14.59 10.69
C TYR A 58 6.27 15.01 10.60
N GLY A 59 5.31 14.09 10.67
CA GLY A 59 3.87 14.40 10.61
C GLY A 59 3.23 14.76 11.96
N ASN A 60 2.17 15.58 11.95
CA ASN A 60 1.36 15.85 13.14
C ASN A 60 0.55 14.62 13.58
N TYR A 61 0.49 14.47 14.89
CA TYR A 61 -0.01 13.35 15.70
C TYR A 61 -1.46 12.87 15.42
N MET A 62 -2.30 13.58 14.65
CA MET A 62 -3.77 13.38 14.68
C MET A 62 -4.53 13.58 13.37
N ASP A 63 -3.88 13.94 12.27
CA ASP A 63 -4.62 14.22 11.04
C ASP A 63 -4.81 12.94 10.23
N SER A 64 -6.06 12.51 10.09
CA SER A 64 -6.43 11.39 9.22
C SER A 64 -5.98 11.66 7.79
N TYR A 65 -5.16 10.77 7.22
CA TYR A 65 -4.78 10.85 5.81
C TYR A 65 -5.99 10.48 4.93
N ASN A 66 -6.52 11.48 4.23
CA ASN A 66 -7.52 11.27 3.19
C ASN A 66 -6.85 11.35 1.82
N ARG A 67 -6.65 10.20 1.16
CA ARG A 67 -6.08 10.17 -0.19
C ARG A 67 -7.05 10.79 -1.18
N GLU A 68 -6.70 11.95 -1.71
CA GLU A 68 -7.47 12.59 -2.77
C GLU A 68 -6.98 12.08 -4.14
N MET A 69 -7.88 11.43 -4.87
CA MET A 69 -7.60 11.02 -6.24
C MET A 69 -7.51 12.26 -7.13
N PRO A 70 -6.49 12.38 -8.01
CA PRO A 70 -6.45 13.47 -8.97
C PRO A 70 -7.71 13.43 -9.85
N GLU A 71 -8.27 14.60 -10.18
CA GLU A 71 -9.56 14.75 -10.87
C GLU A 71 -9.70 13.85 -12.12
N ARG A 72 -8.63 13.76 -12.92
CA ARG A 72 -8.56 12.92 -14.13
C ARG A 72 -8.81 11.42 -13.87
N PHE A 73 -8.61 10.94 -12.64
CA PHE A 73 -8.76 9.55 -12.22
C PHE A 73 -9.85 9.34 -11.16
N ALA A 74 -10.54 10.40 -10.72
CA ALA A 74 -11.45 10.35 -9.58
C ALA A 74 -12.85 9.79 -9.95
N GLU A 75 -13.35 10.05 -11.15
CA GLU A 75 -14.69 9.64 -11.61
C GLU A 75 -14.68 9.34 -13.11
N GLU A 76 -15.68 8.60 -13.61
CA GLU A 76 -15.97 8.66 -15.05
C GLU A 76 -16.31 10.11 -15.36
N ASP A 77 -15.50 10.74 -16.21
CA ASP A 77 -15.70 12.13 -16.50
C ASP A 77 -17.16 12.31 -16.98
N THR A 78 -17.79 13.39 -16.55
CA THR A 78 -19.20 13.67 -16.86
C THR A 78 -19.43 13.87 -18.37
N ASN A 79 -18.36 13.90 -19.16
CA ASN A 79 -18.31 14.11 -20.60
C ASN A 79 -18.05 12.80 -21.39
N GLY A 80 -18.03 11.63 -20.74
CA GLY A 80 -17.84 10.31 -21.35
C GLY A 80 -16.41 9.96 -21.78
N HIS A 81 -15.37 10.61 -21.26
CA HIS A 81 -13.99 10.21 -21.53
C HIS A 81 -13.60 8.94 -20.74
N PRO A 82 -13.04 7.91 -21.41
CA PRO A 82 -12.59 6.71 -20.72
C PRO A 82 -11.47 7.07 -19.73
N VAL A 83 -11.69 6.72 -18.47
CA VAL A 83 -10.72 6.91 -17.38
C VAL A 83 -9.70 5.79 -17.43
N ASP A 84 -8.43 6.14 -17.25
CA ASP A 84 -7.37 5.14 -17.15
C ASP A 84 -7.54 4.33 -15.85
N LYS A 85 -8.09 3.12 -15.96
CA LYS A 85 -8.43 2.25 -14.83
C LYS A 85 -7.19 1.62 -14.23
N PHE A 86 -6.17 1.34 -15.05
CA PHE A 86 -4.89 0.86 -14.57
C PHE A 86 -4.25 1.88 -13.62
N THR A 87 -4.10 3.12 -14.06
CA THR A 87 -3.49 4.20 -13.26
C THR A 87 -4.37 4.53 -12.05
N GLN A 88 -5.70 4.49 -12.20
CA GLN A 88 -6.61 4.64 -11.06
C GLN A 88 -6.39 3.57 -9.98
N ASN A 89 -6.28 2.30 -10.36
CA ASN A 89 -6.00 1.19 -9.45
C ASN A 89 -4.64 1.35 -8.78
N LEU A 90 -3.64 1.75 -9.58
CA LEU A 90 -2.27 1.93 -9.12
C LEU A 90 -2.15 3.03 -8.07
N ILE A 91 -2.79 4.19 -8.29
CA ILE A 91 -2.82 5.29 -7.31
C ILE A 91 -3.56 4.88 -6.04
N LYS A 92 -4.64 4.10 -6.13
CA LYS A 92 -5.43 3.69 -4.96
C LYS A 92 -4.69 2.70 -4.07
N ASN A 93 -4.04 1.70 -4.67
CA ASN A 93 -3.62 0.49 -3.95
C ASN A 93 -2.10 0.34 -3.79
N TYR A 94 -1.29 0.97 -4.64
CA TYR A 94 0.16 0.72 -4.68
C TYR A 94 1.03 1.98 -4.54
N ALA A 95 0.52 3.14 -4.93
CA ALA A 95 1.31 4.36 -4.93
C ALA A 95 1.40 5.01 -3.54
N VAL A 96 2.54 5.65 -3.28
CA VAL A 96 2.79 6.48 -2.09
C VAL A 96 2.69 7.96 -2.49
N GLU A 97 2.00 8.76 -1.69
CA GLU A 97 1.91 10.20 -1.95
C GLU A 97 3.15 10.94 -1.47
N GLY A 98 3.62 11.88 -2.29
CA GLY A 98 4.67 12.82 -1.93
C GLY A 98 4.19 13.82 -0.88
N ILE A 99 5.15 14.33 -0.12
CA ILE A 99 4.90 15.25 0.98
C ILE A 99 5.82 16.46 0.84
N ASP A 100 5.22 17.64 0.87
CA ASP A 100 5.90 18.92 0.89
C ASP A 100 6.18 19.37 2.32
N GLY A 101 7.26 20.16 2.48
CA GLY A 101 7.62 20.68 3.80
C GLY A 101 8.07 19.58 4.76
N LYS A 102 8.79 18.54 4.30
CA LYS A 102 9.26 17.41 5.14
C LYS A 102 10.02 17.79 6.42
N LYS A 103 10.52 19.03 6.51
CA LYS A 103 11.24 19.58 7.67
C LYS A 103 10.39 20.57 8.49
N GLU A 104 9.17 20.83 8.04
CA GLU A 104 8.21 21.68 8.71
C GLU A 104 7.43 20.86 9.72
N LYS A 105 6.79 21.57 10.65
CA LYS A 105 6.01 20.94 11.73
C LYS A 105 4.77 20.20 11.19
N ASP A 106 4.22 20.68 10.08
CA ASP A 106 2.95 20.25 9.50
C ASP A 106 3.13 19.97 8.00
N PRO A 107 3.81 18.87 7.64
CA PRO A 107 4.09 18.56 6.24
C PRO A 107 2.80 18.18 5.51
N LYS A 108 2.64 18.65 4.26
CA LYS A 108 1.37 18.53 3.52
C LYS A 108 1.47 17.53 2.36
N PRO A 109 0.40 16.75 2.10
CA PRO A 109 0.31 15.93 0.90
C PRO A 109 0.39 16.81 -0.36
N THR A 110 1.08 16.31 -1.38
CA THR A 110 1.39 17.08 -2.60
C THR A 110 0.42 16.84 -3.75
N GLY A 111 -0.41 15.79 -3.68
CA GLY A 111 -1.18 15.26 -4.81
C GLY A 111 -0.34 14.49 -5.83
N HIS A 112 0.98 14.37 -5.62
CA HIS A 112 1.87 13.62 -6.50
C HIS A 112 2.10 12.22 -5.97
N PHE A 113 1.83 11.22 -6.81
CA PHE A 113 1.89 9.82 -6.42
C PHE A 113 3.08 9.13 -7.07
N TYR A 114 3.77 8.29 -6.31
CA TYR A 114 4.96 7.59 -6.75
C TYR A 114 4.86 6.09 -6.45
N LEU A 115 5.44 5.27 -7.32
CA LEU A 115 5.71 3.88 -7.03
C LEU A 115 7.09 3.73 -6.41
N THR A 116 7.16 2.97 -5.33
CA THR A 116 8.44 2.46 -4.82
C THR A 116 8.91 1.29 -5.65
N LYS A 117 10.21 0.99 -5.59
CA LYS A 117 10.78 -0.20 -6.26
C LYS A 117 10.09 -1.51 -5.85
N ALA A 118 9.71 -1.65 -4.59
CA ALA A 118 9.00 -2.84 -4.12
C ALA A 118 7.59 -2.91 -4.70
N ALA A 119 6.82 -1.81 -4.62
CA ALA A 119 5.46 -1.75 -5.15
C ALA A 119 5.43 -1.98 -6.67
N GLY A 120 6.36 -1.38 -7.41
CA GLY A 120 6.49 -1.59 -8.84
C GLY A 120 6.80 -3.05 -9.21
N ARG A 121 7.56 -3.78 -8.38
CA ARG A 121 7.84 -5.21 -8.60
C ARG A 121 6.58 -6.04 -8.40
N THR A 122 5.81 -5.76 -7.35
CA THR A 122 4.53 -6.44 -7.08
C THR A 122 3.55 -6.25 -8.24
N VAL A 123 3.34 -5.01 -8.69
CA VAL A 123 2.48 -4.71 -9.85
C VAL A 123 3.01 -5.38 -11.12
N GLY A 124 4.33 -5.41 -11.31
CA GLY A 124 4.95 -6.13 -12.43
C GLY A 124 4.62 -7.63 -12.42
N ALA A 125 4.65 -8.27 -11.26
CA ALA A 125 4.28 -9.68 -11.12
C ALA A 125 2.80 -9.93 -11.45
N GLU A 126 1.91 -9.03 -11.03
CA GLU A 126 0.49 -9.11 -11.36
C GLU A 126 0.25 -8.97 -12.86
N ILE A 127 0.88 -8.00 -13.52
CA ILE A 127 0.79 -7.79 -14.97
C ILE A 127 1.28 -9.02 -15.74
N LEU A 128 2.40 -9.61 -15.31
CA LEU A 128 2.92 -10.83 -15.92
C LEU A 128 1.91 -11.98 -15.81
N CYS A 129 1.23 -12.09 -14.69
CA CYS A 129 0.24 -13.13 -14.47
C CYS A 129 -1.03 -12.90 -15.31
N THR A 130 -1.58 -11.68 -15.32
CA THR A 130 -2.86 -11.37 -15.98
C THR A 130 -2.75 -11.22 -17.50
N HIS A 131 -1.64 -10.68 -18.02
CA HIS A 131 -1.50 -10.40 -19.45
C HIS A 131 -0.60 -11.39 -20.20
N PHE A 132 0.33 -12.05 -19.51
CA PHE A 132 1.31 -12.95 -20.13
C PHE A 132 1.25 -14.40 -19.59
N ASN A 133 0.27 -14.70 -18.73
CA ASN A 133 0.08 -16.03 -18.12
C ASN A 133 1.36 -16.55 -17.41
N LYS A 134 2.19 -15.63 -16.88
CA LYS A 134 3.39 -15.92 -16.11
C LYS A 134 3.10 -15.59 -14.65
N CYS A 135 2.75 -16.59 -13.85
CA CYS A 135 2.36 -16.42 -12.46
C CYS A 135 3.36 -17.09 -11.51
N GLY A 136 3.44 -16.63 -10.27
CA GLY A 136 4.27 -17.25 -9.23
C GLY A 136 5.75 -17.34 -9.64
N ALA A 137 6.31 -18.55 -9.66
CA ALA A 137 7.72 -18.78 -9.97
C ALA A 137 8.14 -18.25 -11.36
N ASP A 138 7.27 -18.35 -12.37
CA ASP A 138 7.57 -17.86 -13.71
C ASP A 138 7.65 -16.33 -13.77
N ALA A 139 6.81 -15.65 -12.99
CA ALA A 139 6.88 -14.19 -12.83
C ALA A 139 8.18 -13.80 -12.11
N GLU A 140 8.50 -14.48 -11.01
CA GLU A 140 9.70 -14.19 -10.23
C GLU A 140 10.99 -14.41 -11.03
N GLN A 141 11.04 -15.48 -11.84
CA GLN A 141 12.18 -15.70 -12.73
C GLN A 141 12.34 -14.55 -13.73
N PHE A 142 11.25 -14.15 -14.39
CA PHE A 142 11.28 -13.04 -15.35
C PHE A 142 11.71 -11.73 -14.67
N LEU A 143 11.15 -11.44 -13.49
CA LEU A 143 11.48 -10.23 -12.75
C LEU A 143 12.89 -10.28 -12.16
N ALA A 144 13.45 -11.45 -11.85
CA ALA A 144 14.85 -11.55 -11.42
C ALA A 144 15.81 -11.17 -12.55
N GLU A 145 15.45 -11.48 -13.80
CA GLU A 145 16.30 -11.23 -14.97
C GLU A 145 16.12 -9.79 -15.53
N HIS A 146 14.92 -9.22 -15.48
CA HIS A 146 14.61 -8.00 -16.22
C HIS A 146 14.24 -6.78 -15.37
N TYR A 147 13.81 -6.98 -14.12
CA TYR A 147 13.20 -5.89 -13.36
C TYR A 147 14.19 -4.78 -13.00
N ASP A 148 15.39 -5.15 -12.54
CA ASP A 148 16.37 -4.17 -12.08
C ASP A 148 16.87 -3.28 -13.22
N ASP A 149 17.08 -3.84 -14.40
CA ASP A 149 17.48 -3.08 -15.59
C ASP A 149 16.37 -2.11 -16.03
N ALA A 150 15.13 -2.60 -16.11
CA ALA A 150 13.98 -1.76 -16.43
C ALA A 150 13.78 -0.65 -15.39
N TRP A 151 13.94 -0.97 -14.10
CA TRP A 151 13.83 0.02 -13.01
C TRP A 151 14.89 1.09 -13.14
N ASN A 152 16.16 0.71 -13.31
CA ASN A 152 17.27 1.64 -13.42
C ASN A 152 17.16 2.56 -14.64
N TYR A 153 16.49 2.12 -15.72
CA TYR A 153 16.20 2.96 -16.88
C TYR A 153 15.20 4.08 -16.56
N TYR A 154 14.18 3.82 -15.73
CA TYR A 154 13.16 4.81 -15.35
C TYR A 154 13.53 5.63 -14.12
N ASP A 155 14.19 5.05 -13.13
CA ASP A 155 14.70 5.73 -11.94
C ASP A 155 16.09 6.35 -12.20
N VAL A 156 16.14 7.27 -13.17
CA VAL A 156 17.39 7.91 -13.66
C VAL A 156 18.18 8.56 -12.53
N ASN A 157 17.47 9.14 -11.56
CA ASN A 157 18.07 9.85 -10.42
C ASN A 157 18.38 8.93 -9.22
N LYS A 158 18.08 7.62 -9.31
CA LYS A 158 18.22 6.66 -8.20
C LYS A 158 17.51 7.13 -6.93
N ALA A 159 16.34 7.74 -7.10
CA ALA A 159 15.52 8.24 -6.02
C ALA A 159 14.75 7.12 -5.31
N GLY A 160 14.74 5.90 -5.87
CA GLY A 160 13.98 4.76 -5.35
C GLY A 160 12.48 4.86 -5.62
N GLN A 161 12.08 5.80 -6.49
CA GLN A 161 10.69 6.09 -6.79
C GLN A 161 10.52 6.52 -8.26
N ILE A 162 9.41 6.12 -8.86
CA ILE A 162 8.99 6.56 -10.20
C ILE A 162 7.58 7.15 -10.13
N ASP A 163 7.24 8.05 -11.05
CA ASP A 163 5.89 8.64 -11.10
C ASP A 163 4.81 7.58 -11.37
N ALA A 164 3.75 7.60 -10.57
CA ALA A 164 2.65 6.64 -10.67
C ALA A 164 1.83 6.86 -11.95
N ILE A 165 1.63 8.11 -12.37
CA ILE A 165 0.83 8.45 -13.55
C ILE A 165 1.53 8.01 -14.83
N GLY A 166 2.84 8.21 -14.92
CA GLY A 166 3.68 7.75 -16.04
C GLY A 166 4.08 6.27 -16.00
N SER A 167 3.72 5.53 -14.94
CA SER A 167 4.23 4.17 -14.71
C SER A 167 3.79 3.14 -15.76
N SER A 168 2.73 3.41 -16.52
CA SER A 168 2.29 2.51 -17.60
C SER A 168 3.36 2.32 -18.69
N GLN A 169 4.22 3.32 -18.92
CA GLN A 169 5.35 3.17 -19.85
C GLN A 169 6.44 2.27 -19.27
N PHE A 170 6.69 2.35 -17.98
CA PHE A 170 7.63 1.48 -17.28
C PHE A 170 7.24 0.00 -17.43
N PHE A 171 5.96 -0.33 -17.22
CA PHE A 171 5.50 -1.72 -17.38
C PHE A 171 5.56 -2.21 -18.82
N ARG A 172 5.25 -1.34 -19.81
CA ARG A 172 5.44 -1.67 -21.23
C ARG A 172 6.89 -1.96 -21.57
N HIS A 173 7.82 -1.19 -21.01
CA HIS A 173 9.25 -1.42 -21.19
C HIS A 173 9.71 -2.72 -20.52
N LEU A 174 9.26 -2.97 -19.28
CA LEU A 174 9.57 -4.20 -18.54
C LEU A 174 9.17 -5.46 -19.32
N THR A 175 8.02 -5.44 -19.99
CA THR A 175 7.47 -6.60 -20.69
C THR A 175 7.76 -6.62 -22.19
N ILE A 176 8.63 -5.73 -22.69
CA ILE A 176 8.85 -5.56 -24.15
C ILE A 176 9.32 -6.86 -24.85
N SER A 177 10.05 -7.71 -24.13
CA SER A 177 10.52 -9.02 -24.62
C SER A 177 9.40 -10.04 -24.81
N LEU A 178 8.26 -9.86 -24.15
CA LEU A 178 7.10 -10.75 -24.20
C LEU A 178 6.06 -10.33 -25.24
N GLY A 179 6.12 -9.08 -25.71
CA GLY A 179 5.21 -8.54 -26.72
C GLY A 179 4.63 -7.18 -26.34
N TRP A 180 3.58 -6.77 -27.04
CA TRP A 180 2.89 -5.51 -26.78
C TRP A 180 1.98 -5.64 -25.57
N LEU A 181 2.21 -4.79 -24.57
CA LEU A 181 1.34 -4.65 -23.41
C LEU A 181 0.40 -3.46 -23.62
N ASP A 182 -0.90 -3.75 -23.67
CA ASP A 182 -1.94 -2.73 -23.68
C ASP A 182 -2.59 -2.63 -22.30
N ILE A 183 -2.30 -1.52 -21.62
CA ILE A 183 -2.82 -1.19 -20.29
C ILE A 183 -3.30 0.26 -20.30
N GLN A 184 -4.57 0.43 -19.94
CA GLN A 184 -5.31 1.68 -19.80
C GLN A 184 -6.32 1.49 -18.68
#